data_AF-A0A0B8QFQ9-F1
#
_entry.id   AF-A0A0B8QFQ9-F1
#
_cell.length_a   1.000
_cell.length_b   1.000
_cell.length_c   1.000
_cell.angle_alpha   90.00
_cell.angle_beta   90.00
_cell.angle_gamma   90.00
#
_symmetry.space_group_name_H-M   'P 1'
#
loop_
_entity.id
_entity.type
_entity.pdbx_description
1 polymer ?
#
loop_
_entity_poly.entity_id
_entity_poly.type
_entity_poly.pdbx_seq_one_letter_code
_entity_poly.pdbx_strand_id
1 'polypeptide(L)'
;MFLIDTRNVEEFIQGHLQYSVFVGFKGGSFEHWLPKLLPNKKAEFKLISNPIDTDEVTQKLEDMGYHNFHSMTLENSSKLVELPSISAADFVDNLDKVEQILDVREEPEVMNFHLKDSENLPLSEILNGKEPRNKGHYYTHCAGGYRSVIAISYLNRSKHNQFTNVIGGLSAIKAYVDQKRA
;
A
#
# COMPACT_ATOMS: atom_id res chain seq x y z
N MET A 1 13.03 12.98 5.39
CA MET A 1 11.71 13.64 5.21
C MET A 1 10.81 12.66 4.46
N PHE A 2 9.61 12.40 4.96
CA PHE A 2 8.63 11.56 4.27
C PHE A 2 7.87 12.37 3.22
N LEU A 3 7.44 11.67 2.16
CA LEU A 3 6.50 12.18 1.17
C LEU A 3 5.27 11.27 1.27
N ILE A 4 4.18 11.78 1.81
CA ILE A 4 2.97 11.01 2.08
C ILE A 4 1.92 11.39 1.04
N ASP A 5 1.40 10.39 0.34
CA ASP A 5 0.36 10.56 -0.67
C ASP A 5 -0.96 10.00 -0.15
N THR A 6 -1.96 10.87 -0.03
CA THR A 6 -3.26 10.57 0.56
C THR A 6 -4.38 10.53 -0.47
N ARG A 7 -4.05 10.56 -1.77
CA ARG A 7 -5.01 10.37 -2.86
C ARG A 7 -5.62 8.97 -2.82
N ASN A 8 -6.56 8.67 -3.71
CA ASN A 8 -7.14 7.32 -3.76
C ASN A 8 -6.14 6.29 -4.30
N VAL A 9 -6.44 5.01 -4.07
CA VAL A 9 -5.52 3.91 -4.37
C VAL A 9 -5.27 3.77 -5.87
N GLU A 10 -6.29 3.99 -6.70
CA GLU A 10 -6.21 3.92 -8.15
C GLU A 10 -5.29 5.02 -8.72
N GLU A 11 -5.46 6.25 -8.27
CA GLU A 11 -4.62 7.39 -8.65
C GLU A 11 -3.15 7.18 -8.26
N PHE A 12 -2.90 6.63 -7.07
CA PHE A 12 -1.54 6.31 -6.63
C PHE A 12 -0.89 5.23 -7.49
N ILE A 13 -1.63 4.14 -7.77
CA ILE A 13 -1.14 3.04 -8.60
C ILE A 13 -0.78 3.52 -10.01
N GLN A 14 -1.66 4.33 -10.62
CA GLN A 14 -1.48 4.86 -11.98
C GLN A 14 -0.35 5.89 -12.09
N GLY A 15 -0.01 6.59 -11.00
CA GLY A 15 1.06 7.58 -11.04
C GLY A 15 1.27 8.28 -9.71
N HIS A 16 2.45 8.08 -9.13
CA HIS A 16 2.90 8.74 -7.91
C HIS A 16 4.35 9.21 -8.04
N LEU A 17 4.77 10.11 -7.15
CA LEU A 17 6.18 10.52 -7.08
C LEU A 17 7.03 9.37 -6.54
N GLN A 18 8.19 9.14 -7.15
CA GLN A 18 9.11 8.12 -6.67
C GLN A 18 9.45 8.34 -5.18
N TYR A 19 9.39 7.26 -4.39
CA TYR A 19 9.59 7.23 -2.94
C TYR A 19 8.49 7.90 -2.09
N SER A 20 7.37 8.33 -2.68
CA SER A 20 6.18 8.63 -1.89
C SER A 20 5.63 7.36 -1.26
N VAL A 21 5.08 7.48 -0.05
CA VAL A 21 4.38 6.41 0.65
C VAL A 21 2.90 6.71 0.61
N PHE A 22 2.14 5.75 0.10
CA PHE A 22 0.69 5.83 0.07
C PHE A 22 0.13 5.64 1.48
N VAL A 23 -0.77 6.53 1.89
CA VAL A 23 -1.73 6.33 2.98
C VAL A 23 -3.00 7.07 2.59
N GLY A 24 -3.81 6.46 1.71
CA GLY A 24 -5.01 7.09 1.16
C GLY A 24 -5.99 7.56 2.24
N PHE A 25 -6.51 8.78 2.10
CA PHE A 25 -7.38 9.41 3.09
C PHE A 25 -8.78 8.79 3.11
N LYS A 26 -9.37 8.58 1.93
CA LYS A 26 -10.70 8.00 1.73
C LYS A 26 -10.57 6.54 1.27
N GLY A 27 -11.53 5.69 1.68
CA GLY A 27 -11.58 4.29 1.27
C GLY A 27 -10.62 3.34 2.00
N GLY A 28 -9.97 3.81 3.08
CA GLY A 28 -9.09 2.99 3.91
C GLY A 28 -8.98 3.53 5.34
N SER A 29 -8.14 2.88 6.16
CA SER A 29 -7.99 3.19 7.59
C SER A 29 -6.89 4.24 7.83
N PHE A 30 -7.00 5.42 7.21
CA PHE A 30 -6.01 6.50 7.30
C PHE A 30 -5.56 6.79 8.74
N GLU A 31 -6.53 7.03 9.64
CA GLU A 31 -6.29 7.36 11.06
C GLU A 31 -5.57 6.24 11.82
N HIS A 32 -5.67 5.01 11.34
CA HIS A 32 -4.99 3.85 11.93
C HIS A 32 -3.55 3.70 11.40
N TRP A 33 -3.35 3.89 10.09
CA TRP A 33 -2.08 3.58 9.44
C TRP A 33 -1.08 4.73 9.46
N LEU A 34 -1.54 5.98 9.37
CA LEU A 34 -0.64 7.13 9.41
C LEU A 34 0.19 7.17 10.72
N PRO A 35 -0.38 6.99 11.92
CA PRO A 35 0.41 6.99 13.16
C PRO A 35 1.40 5.83 13.28
N LYS A 36 1.15 4.71 12.60
CA LYS A 36 2.09 3.60 12.53
C LYS A 36 3.25 3.90 11.59
N LEU A 37 2.98 4.55 10.46
CA LEU A 37 3.99 4.99 9.50
C LEU A 37 4.86 6.13 10.05
N LEU A 38 4.23 7.11 10.70
CA LEU A 38 4.88 8.33 11.19
C LEU A 38 4.59 8.55 12.69
N PRO A 39 5.15 7.72 13.58
CA PRO A 39 4.84 7.78 15.02
C PRO A 39 5.28 9.10 15.68
N ASN A 40 6.33 9.74 15.16
CA ASN A 40 6.76 11.05 15.63
C ASN A 40 5.92 12.15 14.97
N LYS A 41 4.89 12.62 15.68
CA LYS A 41 3.99 13.70 15.20
C LYS A 41 4.66 15.05 14.94
N LYS A 42 5.86 15.27 15.48
CA LYS A 42 6.66 16.49 15.25
C LYS A 42 7.52 16.41 13.98
N ALA A 43 7.64 15.22 13.40
CA ALA A 43 8.44 15.01 12.20
C ALA A 43 7.88 15.82 11.03
N GLU A 44 8.77 16.42 10.26
CA GLU A 44 8.43 17.14 9.04
C GLU A 44 8.18 16.17 7.87
N PHE A 45 7.10 16.38 7.13
CA PHE A 45 6.80 15.64 5.91
C PHE A 45 6.11 16.50 4.84
N LYS A 46 6.15 16.03 3.59
CA LYS A 46 5.40 16.60 2.48
C LYS A 46 4.11 15.82 2.28
N LEU A 47 3.01 16.52 2.04
CA LEU A 47 1.68 15.94 1.87
C LEU A 47 1.24 16.13 0.42
N ILE A 48 0.91 15.03 -0.27
CA ILE A 48 0.22 15.04 -1.56
C ILE A 48 -1.23 14.64 -1.29
N SER A 49 -2.17 15.51 -1.66
CA SER A 49 -3.61 15.27 -1.53
C SER A 49 -4.32 15.71 -2.80
N ASN A 50 -5.53 15.19 -3.03
CA ASN A 50 -6.39 15.74 -4.06
C ASN A 50 -6.83 17.15 -3.68
N PRO A 51 -6.88 18.11 -4.63
CA PRO A 51 -7.27 19.49 -4.32
C PRO A 51 -8.63 19.59 -3.61
N ILE A 52 -9.57 18.71 -3.97
CA ILE A 52 -10.92 18.67 -3.39
C ILE A 52 -10.91 18.18 -1.94
N ASP A 53 -9.95 17.33 -1.56
CA ASP A 53 -9.88 16.72 -0.23
C ASP A 53 -8.88 17.43 0.69
N THR A 54 -8.12 18.41 0.18
CA THR A 54 -6.94 18.95 0.88
C THR A 54 -7.30 19.54 2.24
N ASP A 55 -8.33 20.39 2.32
CA ASP A 55 -8.76 21.01 3.58
C ASP A 55 -9.19 19.96 4.63
N GLU A 56 -9.89 18.91 4.18
CA GLU A 56 -10.35 17.82 5.04
C GLU A 56 -9.17 16.99 5.58
N VAL A 57 -8.19 16.69 4.71
CA VAL A 57 -6.96 15.96 5.08
C VAL A 57 -6.13 16.77 6.07
N THR A 58 -5.92 18.06 5.80
CA THR A 58 -5.09 18.92 6.67
C THR A 58 -5.73 19.13 8.03
N GLN A 59 -7.06 19.36 8.08
CA GLN A 59 -7.77 19.47 9.34
C GLN A 59 -7.67 18.16 10.14
N LYS A 60 -7.83 17.01 9.47
CA LYS A 60 -7.68 15.70 10.14
C LYS A 60 -6.27 15.50 10.69
N LEU A 61 -5.23 15.88 9.95
CA LEU A 61 -3.85 15.82 10.41
C LEU A 61 -3.62 16.66 11.66
N GLU A 62 -4.16 17.88 11.69
CA GLU A 62 -4.10 18.77 12.86
C GLU A 62 -4.83 18.17 14.07
N ASP A 63 -6.04 17.64 13.88
CA ASP A 63 -6.81 16.96 14.94
C ASP A 63 -6.04 15.76 15.52
N MET A 64 -5.29 15.07 14.66
CA MET A 64 -4.41 13.96 15.05
C MET A 64 -3.09 14.42 15.68
N GLY A 65 -2.80 15.73 15.68
CA GLY A 65 -1.63 16.35 16.30
C GLY A 65 -0.39 16.47 15.40
N TYR A 66 -0.55 16.33 14.08
CA TYR A 66 0.50 16.62 13.10
C TYR A 66 0.38 18.08 12.67
N HIS A 67 1.41 18.87 12.94
CA HIS A 67 1.42 20.31 12.61
C HIS A 67 2.57 20.72 11.68
N ASN A 68 3.46 19.77 11.35
CA ASN A 68 4.67 20.05 10.59
C ASN A 68 4.62 19.37 9.22
N PHE A 69 3.68 19.79 8.39
CA PHE A 69 3.51 19.28 7.03
C PHE A 69 3.42 20.41 6.01
N HIS A 70 3.89 20.12 4.80
CA HIS A 70 3.81 21.05 3.67
C HIS A 70 3.04 20.39 2.53
N SER A 71 1.88 20.95 2.20
CA SER A 71 1.08 20.47 1.07
C SER A 71 1.80 20.73 -0.26
N MET A 72 1.70 19.76 -1.16
CA MET A 72 2.20 19.87 -2.52
C MET A 72 1.24 19.19 -3.50
N THR A 73 1.23 19.70 -4.72
CA THR A 73 0.46 19.10 -5.83
C THR A 73 1.40 18.33 -6.74
N LEU A 74 0.84 17.36 -7.47
CA LEU A 74 1.53 16.76 -8.60
C LEU A 74 1.44 17.70 -9.78
N GLU A 75 2.55 18.34 -10.16
CA GLU A 75 2.59 19.15 -11.38
C GLU A 75 2.70 18.27 -12.62
N ASN A 76 2.21 18.74 -13.77
CA ASN A 76 2.28 18.02 -15.06
C ASN A 76 3.72 17.70 -15.52
N SER A 77 4.72 18.40 -14.99
CA SER A 77 6.16 18.16 -15.24
C SER A 77 6.77 17.12 -14.29
N SER A 78 6.01 16.65 -13.30
CA SER A 78 6.47 15.67 -12.32
C SER A 78 6.73 14.34 -13.00
N LYS A 79 7.93 13.78 -12.80
CA LYS A 79 8.22 12.41 -13.23
C LYS A 79 7.51 11.43 -12.29
N LEU A 80 6.32 10.99 -12.71
CA LEU A 80 5.56 9.97 -12.01
C LEU A 80 6.07 8.57 -12.35
N VAL A 81 5.90 7.66 -11.41
CA VAL A 81 6.11 6.22 -11.58
C VAL A 81 4.81 5.50 -11.27
N GLU A 82 4.59 4.38 -11.95
CA GLU A 82 3.47 3.49 -11.67
C GLU A 82 3.86 2.49 -10.57
N LEU A 83 2.88 2.04 -9.79
CA LEU A 83 3.07 0.93 -8.87
C LEU A 83 2.75 -0.37 -9.63
N PRO A 84 3.74 -1.28 -9.83
CA PRO A 84 3.51 -2.52 -10.55
C PRO A 84 2.32 -3.28 -9.95
N SER A 85 1.33 -3.58 -10.77
CA SER A 85 0.08 -4.19 -10.33
C SER A 85 -0.38 -5.26 -11.31
N ILE A 86 -1.08 -6.28 -10.80
CA ILE A 86 -1.66 -7.36 -11.58
C ILE A 86 -3.13 -7.55 -11.15
N SER A 87 -3.99 -7.92 -12.10
CA SER A 87 -5.37 -8.27 -11.77
C SER A 87 -5.43 -9.57 -10.99
N ALA A 88 -6.48 -9.77 -10.19
CA ALA A 88 -6.66 -11.05 -9.48
C ALA A 88 -6.83 -12.24 -10.46
N ALA A 89 -7.43 -12.00 -11.63
CA ALA A 89 -7.58 -13.01 -12.67
C ALA A 89 -6.23 -13.43 -13.24
N ASP A 90 -5.41 -12.46 -13.68
CA ASP A 90 -4.08 -12.74 -14.25
C ASP A 90 -3.14 -13.35 -13.21
N PHE A 91 -3.26 -12.92 -11.95
CA PHE A 91 -2.51 -13.51 -10.84
C PHE A 91 -2.86 -14.99 -10.66
N VAL A 92 -4.15 -15.34 -10.61
CA VAL A 92 -4.61 -16.73 -10.45
C VAL A 92 -4.22 -17.58 -11.67
N ASP A 93 -4.32 -17.03 -12.87
CA ASP A 93 -4.08 -17.75 -14.12
C ASP A 93 -2.60 -17.96 -14.45
N ASN A 94 -1.71 -17.25 -13.75
CA ASN A 94 -0.26 -17.37 -13.88
C ASN A 94 0.41 -17.72 -12.55
N LEU A 95 -0.30 -18.41 -11.63
CA LEU A 95 0.26 -18.82 -10.33
C LEU A 95 1.53 -19.67 -10.46
N ASP A 96 1.68 -20.41 -11.56
CA ASP A 96 2.89 -21.18 -11.87
C ASP A 96 4.14 -20.32 -12.13
N LYS A 97 3.95 -19.04 -12.44
CA LYS A 97 5.01 -18.04 -12.68
C LYS A 97 5.22 -17.11 -11.49
N VAL A 98 4.36 -17.17 -10.48
CA VAL A 98 4.47 -16.35 -9.27
C VAL A 98 5.60 -16.89 -8.41
N GLU A 99 6.66 -16.10 -8.25
CA GLU A 99 7.83 -16.51 -7.47
C GLU A 99 7.52 -16.56 -5.96
N GLN A 100 6.98 -15.46 -5.43
CA GLN A 100 6.75 -15.29 -3.99
C GLN A 100 5.46 -14.51 -3.77
N ILE A 101 4.69 -14.90 -2.74
CA ILE A 101 3.44 -14.25 -2.36
C ILE A 101 3.63 -13.62 -0.98
N LEU A 102 3.32 -12.32 -0.86
CA LEU A 102 3.39 -11.59 0.40
C LEU A 102 1.97 -11.19 0.86
N ASP A 103 1.53 -11.76 1.97
CA ASP A 103 0.29 -11.38 2.64
C ASP A 103 0.58 -10.38 3.76
N VAL A 104 0.18 -9.12 3.58
CA VAL A 104 0.45 -8.04 4.54
C VAL A 104 -0.69 -7.80 5.54
N ARG A 105 -1.64 -8.73 5.62
CA ARG A 105 -2.68 -8.70 6.66
C ARG A 105 -2.10 -8.98 8.03
N GLU A 106 -2.82 -8.55 9.07
CA GLU A 106 -2.42 -8.84 10.44
C GLU A 106 -2.67 -10.33 10.75
N GLU A 107 -1.86 -10.92 11.63
CA GLU A 107 -1.87 -12.37 11.92
C GLU A 107 -3.28 -12.96 12.15
N PRO A 108 -4.20 -12.30 12.89
CA PRO A 108 -5.55 -12.83 13.10
C PRO A 108 -6.37 -13.06 11.83
N GLU A 109 -6.11 -12.30 10.77
CA GLU A 109 -6.82 -12.45 9.49
C GLU A 109 -6.33 -13.67 8.70
N VAL A 110 -5.05 -14.03 8.86
CA VAL A 110 -4.36 -15.07 8.09
C VAL A 110 -4.61 -16.46 8.69
N MET A 111 -4.84 -16.53 10.01
CA MET A 111 -5.21 -17.76 10.71
C MET A 111 -6.48 -18.42 10.16
N ASN A 112 -7.43 -17.62 9.67
CA ASN A 112 -8.69 -18.14 9.12
C ASN A 112 -8.52 -18.69 7.70
N PHE A 113 -7.87 -17.92 6.83
CA PHE A 113 -7.70 -18.26 5.43
C PHE A 113 -6.54 -17.46 4.84
N HIS A 114 -5.68 -18.12 4.07
CA HIS A 114 -4.56 -17.52 3.37
C HIS A 114 -4.23 -18.32 2.11
N LEU A 115 -3.44 -17.74 1.21
CA LEU A 115 -2.98 -18.43 0.02
C LEU A 115 -1.90 -19.44 0.40
N LYS A 116 -1.90 -20.59 -0.27
CA LYS A 116 -0.87 -21.60 -0.04
C LYS A 116 0.51 -20.99 -0.36
N ASP A 117 1.51 -21.32 0.46
CA ASP A 117 2.90 -20.90 0.28
C ASP A 117 3.12 -19.37 0.34
N SER A 118 2.14 -18.60 0.86
CA SER A 118 2.32 -17.16 1.11
C SER A 118 3.12 -16.88 2.38
N GLU A 119 4.07 -15.95 2.29
CA GLU A 119 4.70 -15.34 3.45
C GLU A 119 3.74 -14.33 4.09
N ASN A 120 3.39 -14.49 5.37
CA ASN A 120 2.70 -13.44 6.11
C ASN A 120 3.72 -12.51 6.78
N LEU A 121 3.66 -11.24 6.40
CA LEU A 121 4.42 -10.16 7.04
C LEU A 121 3.47 -8.98 7.26
N PRO A 122 2.86 -8.86 8.46
CA PRO A 122 1.88 -7.82 8.74
C PRO A 122 2.36 -6.42 8.41
N LEU A 123 1.49 -5.57 7.87
CA LEU A 123 1.83 -4.17 7.56
C LEU A 123 2.36 -3.43 8.80
N SER A 124 1.82 -3.70 9.99
CA SER A 124 2.34 -3.14 11.24
C SER A 124 3.83 -3.43 11.47
N GLU A 125 4.26 -4.65 11.18
CA GLU A 125 5.65 -5.11 11.30
C GLU A 125 6.54 -4.53 10.20
N ILE A 126 6.02 -4.40 8.98
CA ILE A 126 6.72 -3.73 7.86
C ILE A 126 7.03 -2.27 8.24
N LEU A 127 6.05 -1.55 8.78
CA LEU A 127 6.22 -0.16 9.19
C LEU A 127 7.20 0.00 10.37
N ASN A 128 7.39 -1.06 11.17
CA ASN A 128 8.42 -1.17 12.20
C ASN A 128 9.81 -1.58 11.65
N GLY A 129 9.96 -1.69 10.34
CA GLY A 129 11.22 -1.97 9.67
C GLY A 129 11.53 -3.46 9.46
N LYS A 130 10.55 -4.36 9.65
CA LYS A 130 10.72 -5.74 9.19
C LYS A 130 10.63 -5.80 7.66
N GLU A 131 11.42 -6.70 7.09
CA GLU A 131 11.55 -6.91 5.65
C GLU A 131 11.13 -8.35 5.31
N PRO A 132 10.71 -8.63 4.07
CA PRO A 132 10.43 -9.99 3.61
C PRO A 132 11.64 -10.91 3.80
N ARG A 133 11.37 -12.19 4.08
CA ARG A 133 12.40 -13.18 4.44
C ARG A 133 13.46 -13.37 3.38
N ASN A 134 13.06 -13.36 2.12
CA ASN A 134 13.92 -13.66 0.99
C ASN A 134 14.05 -12.44 0.07
N LYS A 135 15.05 -12.50 -0.83
CA LYS A 135 15.14 -11.54 -1.92
C LYS A 135 14.38 -12.04 -3.15
N GLY A 136 13.85 -11.14 -3.96
CA GLY A 136 13.25 -11.48 -5.25
C GLY A 136 12.03 -10.65 -5.59
N HIS A 137 11.10 -11.25 -6.34
CA HIS A 137 9.86 -10.60 -6.76
C HIS A 137 8.66 -11.13 -5.96
N TYR A 138 8.00 -10.22 -5.25
CA TYR A 138 6.84 -10.51 -4.42
C TYR A 138 5.53 -10.02 -5.05
N TYR A 139 4.55 -10.91 -5.14
CA TYR A 139 3.16 -10.59 -5.43
C TYR A 139 2.44 -10.34 -4.11
N THR A 140 2.16 -9.08 -3.83
CA THR A 140 1.76 -8.62 -2.52
C THR A 140 0.27 -8.33 -2.50
N HIS A 141 -0.42 -8.84 -1.48
CA HIS A 141 -1.84 -8.60 -1.28
C HIS A 141 -2.17 -8.33 0.18
N CYS A 142 -3.34 -7.74 0.40
CA CYS A 142 -4.01 -7.78 1.70
C CYS A 142 -5.43 -8.32 1.50
N ALA A 143 -6.39 -7.90 2.34
CA ALA A 143 -7.79 -8.29 2.15
C ALA A 143 -8.44 -7.65 0.90
N GLY A 144 -8.14 -6.38 0.63
CA GLY A 144 -8.85 -5.56 -0.38
C GLY A 144 -7.97 -4.64 -1.25
N GLY A 145 -6.64 -4.69 -1.09
CA GLY A 145 -5.68 -3.90 -1.88
C GLY A 145 -5.12 -2.64 -1.21
N TYR A 146 -5.82 -2.04 -0.24
CA TYR A 146 -5.34 -0.79 0.40
C TYR A 146 -4.00 -0.97 1.14
N ARG A 147 -3.87 -1.96 2.03
CA ARG A 147 -2.66 -2.18 2.84
C ARG A 147 -1.47 -2.67 2.03
N SER A 148 -1.70 -3.41 0.94
CA SER A 148 -0.61 -3.84 0.06
C SER A 148 0.04 -2.65 -0.65
N VAL A 149 -0.74 -1.64 -1.04
CA VAL A 149 -0.18 -0.41 -1.63
C VAL A 149 0.63 0.40 -0.59
N ILE A 150 0.19 0.46 0.67
CA ILE A 150 1.01 1.04 1.76
C ILE A 150 2.33 0.26 1.90
N ALA A 151 2.25 -1.07 2.03
CA ALA A 151 3.42 -1.91 2.22
C ALA A 151 4.44 -1.74 1.08
N ILE A 152 3.98 -1.82 -0.17
CA ILE A 152 4.84 -1.72 -1.35
C ILE A 152 5.48 -0.34 -1.45
N SER A 153 4.71 0.73 -1.27
CA SER A 153 5.26 2.10 -1.35
C SER A 153 6.25 2.41 -0.22
N TYR A 154 6.09 1.78 0.95
CA TYR A 154 7.06 1.84 2.04
C TYR A 154 8.34 1.04 1.74
N LEU A 155 8.18 -0.22 1.31
CA LEU A 155 9.28 -1.16 1.03
C LEU A 155 10.10 -0.76 -0.21
N ASN A 156 9.48 -0.18 -1.24
CA ASN A 156 10.16 0.28 -2.47
C ASN A 156 11.20 1.39 -2.23
N ARG A 157 11.31 1.88 -0.99
CA ARG A 157 12.40 2.78 -0.58
C ARG A 157 13.73 2.04 -0.40
N SER A 158 13.72 0.72 -0.21
CA SER A 158 14.92 -0.14 -0.16
C SER A 158 15.07 -0.90 -1.50
N LYS A 159 16.22 -0.76 -2.18
CA LYS A 159 16.43 -1.22 -3.58
C LYS A 159 16.61 -2.75 -3.73
N HIS A 160 16.06 -3.56 -2.83
CA HIS A 160 16.45 -4.96 -2.70
C HIS A 160 15.45 -5.95 -3.28
N ASN A 161 14.17 -5.59 -3.31
CA ASN A 161 13.08 -6.45 -3.75
C ASN A 161 12.21 -5.75 -4.78
N GLN A 162 11.57 -6.54 -5.63
CA GLN A 162 10.53 -6.08 -6.53
C GLN A 162 9.18 -6.48 -5.95
N PHE A 163 8.18 -5.62 -6.10
CA PHE A 163 6.85 -5.88 -5.60
C PHE A 163 5.80 -5.56 -6.66
N THR A 164 4.86 -6.49 -6.83
CA THR A 164 3.66 -6.29 -7.64
C THR A 164 2.42 -6.39 -6.75
N ASN A 165 1.56 -5.39 -6.75
CA ASN A 165 0.28 -5.41 -6.04
C ASN A 165 -0.74 -6.30 -6.75
N VAL A 166 -1.43 -7.16 -6.00
CA VAL A 166 -2.60 -7.87 -6.53
C VAL A 166 -3.86 -7.02 -6.29
N ILE A 167 -4.44 -6.50 -7.37
CA ILE A 167 -5.58 -5.57 -7.33
C ILE A 167 -6.78 -6.24 -6.67
N GLY A 168 -7.40 -5.56 -5.71
CA GLY A 168 -8.54 -6.06 -4.93
C GLY A 168 -8.19 -7.12 -3.88
N GLY A 169 -6.92 -7.51 -3.78
CA GLY A 169 -6.40 -8.44 -2.77
C GLY A 169 -7.11 -9.79 -2.72
N LEU A 170 -7.13 -10.39 -1.54
CA LEU A 170 -7.68 -11.73 -1.31
C LEU A 170 -9.18 -11.83 -1.67
N SER A 171 -9.94 -10.76 -1.50
CA SER A 171 -11.36 -10.71 -1.85
C SER A 171 -11.58 -10.92 -3.34
N ALA A 172 -10.80 -10.22 -4.19
CA ALA A 172 -10.89 -10.36 -5.64
C ALA A 172 -10.37 -11.72 -6.13
N ILE A 173 -9.30 -12.23 -5.52
CA ILE A 173 -8.78 -13.58 -5.79
C ILE A 173 -9.86 -14.63 -5.52
N LYS A 174 -10.51 -14.56 -4.36
CA LYS A 174 -11.57 -15.50 -3.98
C LYS A 174 -12.76 -15.42 -4.96
N ALA A 175 -13.23 -14.21 -5.26
CA ALA A 175 -14.34 -14.01 -6.19
C ALA A 175 -14.06 -14.64 -7.56
N TYR A 176 -12.83 -14.50 -8.07
CA TYR A 176 -12.44 -15.08 -9.36
C TYR A 176 -12.35 -16.62 -9.31
N VAL A 177 -11.78 -17.19 -8.24
CA VAL A 177 -11.70 -18.65 -8.06
C VAL A 177 -13.09 -19.26 -7.93
N ASP A 178 -14.00 -18.62 -7.20
CA ASP A 178 -15.38 -19.08 -7.02
C ASP A 178 -16.14 -19.07 -8.36
N GLN A 179 -15.94 -18.05 -9.20
CA GLN A 179 -16.49 -17.99 -10.56
C GLN A 179 -15.98 -19.12 -11.47
N LYS A 180 -14.72 -19.53 -11.35
CA LYS A 180 -14.15 -20.64 -12.13
C LYS A 180 -14.63 -22.03 -11.73
N ARG A 181 -15.20 -22.15 -10.52
CA ARG A 181 -15.70 -23.43 -9.97
C ARG A 181 -17.20 -23.64 -10.16
N ALA A 182 -17.93 -22.57 -10.50
CA ALA A 182 -19.35 -22.59 -10.84
C ALA A 182 -19.56 -23.13 -12.27
#